data_AF-A0A329VYP0-F1
#
_entry.id   AF-A0A329VYP0-F1
#
_cell.length_a   1.000
_cell.length_b   1.000
_cell.length_c   1.000
_cell.angle_alpha   90.00
_cell.angle_beta   90.00
_cell.angle_gamma   90.00
#
_symmetry.space_group_name_H-M   'P 1'
#
loop_
_entity.id
_entity.type
_entity.pdbx_description
1 polymer ?
#
loop_
_entity_poly.entity_id
_entity_poly.type
_entity_poly.pdbx_seq_one_letter_code
_entity_poly.pdbx_strand_id
1 'polypeptide(L)'
;MHIYGSHEPSCNRFPENKLISFSSNEDDNCYDSSIVYTDQIIEKIINKNKDSKAFILYFLDHGLQRLDKNGDIRHNHGVSHPRKEAYNIPLFIWYNDNVNPRYRHTGVLQIIITLSVIG
;
A
#
# COMPACT_ATOMS: atom_id res chain seq x y z
N MET A 1 -7.10 -7.74 8.18
CA MET A 1 -7.19 -6.36 8.69
C MET A 1 -7.37 -5.46 7.48
N HIS A 2 -8.33 -4.53 7.50
CA HIS A 2 -8.53 -3.56 6.44
C HIS A 2 -8.21 -2.17 7.02
N ILE A 3 -7.34 -1.43 6.35
CA ILE A 3 -6.85 -0.13 6.82
C ILE A 3 -7.09 0.93 5.76
N TYR A 4 -7.20 2.19 6.18
CA TYR A 4 -7.38 3.31 5.27
C TYR A 4 -6.15 3.61 4.40
N GLY A 5 -4.95 3.18 4.82
CA GLY A 5 -3.70 3.43 4.10
C GLY A 5 -3.55 4.91 3.75
N SER A 6 -3.28 5.18 2.47
CA SER A 6 -3.06 6.52 1.92
C SER A 6 -4.29 7.18 1.32
N HIS A 7 -5.50 6.61 1.49
CA HIS A 7 -6.75 7.09 0.89
C HIS A 7 -6.91 8.61 1.07
N GLU A 8 -7.36 9.30 0.04
CA GLU A 8 -7.52 10.75 0.03
C GLU A 8 -8.61 11.24 1.03
N PRO A 9 -8.48 12.43 1.62
CA PRO A 9 -7.27 13.27 1.64
C PRO A 9 -6.20 12.67 2.56
N SER A 10 -4.97 12.52 2.05
CA SER A 10 -3.91 11.73 2.72
C SER A 10 -3.43 12.35 4.04
N CYS A 11 -3.54 13.67 4.22
CA CYS A 11 -3.16 14.34 5.48
C CYS A 11 -3.98 13.84 6.68
N ASN A 12 -5.18 13.30 6.46
CA ASN A 12 -6.05 12.79 7.51
C ASN A 12 -5.78 11.31 7.84
N ARG A 13 -4.67 10.73 7.35
CA ARG A 13 -4.32 9.31 7.52
C ARG A 13 -3.27 9.07 8.60
N PHE A 14 -2.70 10.13 9.16
CA PHE A 14 -1.69 10.08 10.22
C PHE A 14 -1.88 11.26 11.19
N PRO A 15 -1.39 11.18 12.43
CA PRO A 15 -1.40 12.30 13.37
C PRO A 15 -0.59 13.49 12.83
N GLU A 16 -1.04 14.72 13.06
CA GLU A 16 -0.38 15.94 12.53
C GLU A 16 1.11 16.03 12.88
N ASN A 17 1.51 15.59 14.07
CA ASN A 17 2.92 15.55 14.49
C ASN A 17 3.79 14.48 13.80
N LYS A 18 3.21 13.72 12.85
CA LYS A 18 3.91 12.74 12.00
C LYS A 18 4.08 13.24 10.56
N LEU A 19 3.66 14.47 10.25
CA LEU A 19 3.94 15.08 8.95
C LEU A 19 5.46 15.23 8.75
N ILE A 20 5.96 14.73 7.63
CA ILE A 20 7.35 14.89 7.20
C ILE A 20 7.35 15.70 5.91
N SER A 21 8.19 16.73 5.86
CA SER A 21 8.37 17.55 4.66
C SER A 21 9.47 16.95 3.78
N PHE A 22 9.08 16.21 2.75
CA PHE A 22 9.98 15.60 1.76
C PHE A 22 10.21 16.51 0.55
N SER A 23 9.28 17.43 0.28
CA SER A 23 9.27 18.36 -0.84
C SER A 23 8.69 19.71 -0.43
N SER A 24 8.63 20.66 -1.36
CA SER A 24 7.94 21.94 -1.17
C SER A 24 6.41 21.85 -1.37
N ASN A 25 5.88 20.70 -1.79
CA ASN A 25 4.44 20.51 -2.02
C ASN A 25 3.78 19.77 -0.86
N GLU A 26 2.71 20.35 -0.32
CA GLU A 26 2.02 19.81 0.85
C GLU A 26 1.26 18.51 0.56
N ASP A 27 0.58 18.39 -0.58
CA ASP A 27 -0.13 17.18 -0.97
C ASP A 27 0.80 15.98 -1.18
N ASP A 28 1.98 16.21 -1.78
CA ASP A 28 3.05 15.22 -1.91
C ASP A 28 3.55 14.80 -0.52
N ASN A 29 3.83 15.76 0.37
CA ASN A 29 4.29 15.49 1.73
C ASN A 29 3.26 14.69 2.55
N CYS A 30 1.97 15.01 2.39
CA CYS A 30 0.89 14.26 3.04
C CYS A 30 0.75 12.85 2.50
N TYR A 31 0.82 12.66 1.18
CA TYR A 31 0.78 11.33 0.58
C TYR A 31 1.94 10.47 1.07
N ASP A 32 3.17 10.97 1.00
CA ASP A 32 4.36 10.23 1.44
C ASP A 32 4.37 9.97 2.94
N SER A 33 3.93 10.94 3.76
CA SER A 33 3.81 10.75 5.22
C SER A 33 2.77 9.68 5.59
N SER A 34 1.68 9.55 4.81
CA SER A 34 0.69 8.49 5.02
C SER A 34 1.25 7.09 4.73
N ILE A 35 2.17 6.98 3.76
CA ILE A 35 2.89 5.74 3.46
C ILE A 35 3.80 5.38 4.63
N VAL A 36 4.60 6.34 5.14
CA VAL A 36 5.45 6.14 6.32
C VAL A 36 4.64 5.71 7.54
N TYR A 37 3.44 6.26 7.73
CA TYR A 37 2.56 5.84 8.82
C TYR A 37 2.01 4.43 8.63
N THR A 38 1.68 4.05 7.39
CA THR A 38 1.27 2.68 7.05
C THR A 38 2.41 1.69 7.35
N ASP A 39 3.65 2.02 7.00
CA ASP A 39 4.82 1.20 7.32
C ASP A 39 4.98 1.00 8.83
N GLN A 40 4.79 2.06 9.64
CA GLN A 40 4.81 1.95 11.11
C GLN A 40 3.70 1.04 11.67
N ILE A 41 2.51 1.03 11.04
CA ILE A 41 1.44 0.11 11.43
C ILE A 41 1.85 -1.33 11.12
N ILE A 42 2.38 -1.59 9.92
CA ILE A 42 2.81 -2.94 9.51
C ILE A 42 3.96 -3.42 10.40
N GLU A 43 4.94 -2.56 10.70
CA GLU A 43 6.03 -2.87 11.62
C GLU A 43 5.50 -3.28 13.00
N LYS A 44 4.52 -2.56 13.55
CA LYS A 44 3.89 -2.93 14.83
C LYS A 44 3.19 -4.29 14.76
N ILE A 45 2.54 -4.62 13.64
CA ILE A 45 1.90 -5.93 13.44
C ILE A 45 2.97 -7.03 13.37
N ILE A 46 4.04 -6.83 12.59
CA ILE A 46 5.18 -7.75 12.51
C ILE A 46 5.77 -7.98 13.91
N ASN A 47 6.06 -6.91 14.64
CA ASN A 47 6.64 -6.95 15.98
C ASN A 47 5.76 -7.72 16.98
N LYS A 48 4.44 -7.55 16.93
CA LYS A 48 3.49 -8.30 17.77
C LYS A 48 3.48 -9.81 17.47
N ASN A 49 3.93 -10.23 16.30
CA ASN A 49 3.93 -11.62 15.85
C ASN A 49 5.33 -12.24 15.77
N LYS A 50 6.37 -11.59 16.34
CA LYS A 50 7.76 -12.06 16.25
C LYS A 50 8.01 -13.42 16.92
N ASP A 51 7.28 -13.74 17.97
CA ASP A 51 7.46 -15.00 18.72
C ASP A 51 6.47 -16.10 18.28
N SER A 52 5.71 -15.86 17.21
CA SER A 52 4.69 -16.78 16.69
C SER A 52 5.09 -17.37 15.33
N LYS A 53 4.62 -18.59 15.04
CA LYS A 53 4.68 -19.16 13.68
C LYS A 53 3.63 -18.47 12.80
N ALA A 54 3.99 -17.33 12.23
CA ALA A 54 3.08 -16.47 11.47
C ALA A 54 3.68 -16.05 10.13
N PHE A 55 2.80 -15.69 9.20
CA PHE A 55 3.14 -14.91 8.02
C PHE A 55 2.14 -13.75 7.89
N ILE A 56 2.56 -12.67 7.22
CA ILE A 56 1.74 -11.50 6.95
C ILE A 56 1.77 -11.28 5.44
N LEU A 57 0.60 -11.32 4.80
CA LEU A 57 0.41 -10.88 3.43
C LEU A 57 -0.16 -9.46 3.45
N TYR A 58 0.53 -8.54 2.79
CA TYR A 58 0.10 -7.17 2.59
C TYR A 58 -0.01 -6.88 1.09
N PHE A 59 -1.10 -6.23 0.71
CA PHE A 59 -1.31 -5.71 -0.64
C PHE A 59 -2.27 -4.52 -0.56
N LEU A 60 -2.14 -3.57 -1.47
CA LEU A 60 -3.15 -2.52 -1.66
C LEU A 60 -4.29 -3.03 -2.54
N ASP A 61 -5.47 -2.46 -2.36
CA ASP A 61 -6.60 -2.63 -3.27
C ASP A 61 -6.40 -1.84 -4.58
N HIS A 62 -5.88 -0.62 -4.49
CA HIS A 62 -5.49 0.22 -5.63
C HIS A 62 -4.39 1.24 -5.24
N GLY A 63 -3.82 1.92 -6.24
CA GLY A 63 -2.92 3.06 -6.05
C GLY A 63 -3.67 4.40 -6.14
N LEU A 64 -2.98 5.49 -5.82
CA LEU A 64 -3.43 6.84 -6.13
C LEU A 64 -2.59 7.42 -7.26
N GLN A 65 -3.24 8.15 -8.17
CA GLN A 65 -2.57 8.88 -9.22
C GLN A 65 -2.34 10.32 -8.77
N ARG A 66 -1.09 10.77 -8.87
CA ARG A 66 -0.75 12.19 -8.74
C ARG A 66 -1.29 12.96 -9.95
N LEU A 67 -2.28 13.80 -9.71
CA LEU A 67 -2.85 14.76 -10.64
C LEU A 67 -2.17 16.10 -10.41
N ASP A 68 -1.63 16.68 -11.47
CA ASP A 68 -0.96 17.97 -11.41
C ASP A 68 -1.48 18.80 -12.57
N LYS A 69 -2.29 19.80 -12.25
CA LYS A 69 -2.87 20.70 -13.24
C LYS A 69 -2.74 22.13 -12.75
N ASN A 70 -1.98 22.95 -13.47
CA ASN A 70 -1.75 24.35 -13.16
C ASN A 70 -1.20 24.59 -11.74
N GLY A 71 -0.39 23.67 -11.21
CA GLY A 71 0.17 23.74 -9.85
C GLY A 71 -0.78 23.27 -8.74
N ASP A 72 -2.00 22.84 -9.08
CA ASP A 72 -2.91 22.14 -8.16
C ASP A 72 -2.58 20.65 -8.20
N ILE A 73 -1.96 20.16 -7.13
CA ILE A 73 -1.47 18.78 -7.00
C ILE A 73 -2.43 18.02 -6.08
N ARG A 74 -2.90 16.84 -6.52
CA ARG A 74 -3.75 15.95 -5.71
C ARG A 74 -3.42 14.49 -5.99
N HIS A 75 -3.61 13.62 -5.00
CA HIS A 75 -3.53 12.17 -5.17
C HIS A 75 -4.93 11.57 -5.12
N ASN A 76 -5.42 11.02 -6.23
CA ASN A 76 -6.78 10.49 -6.33
C ASN A 76 -6.82 9.11 -6.99
N HIS A 77 -7.85 8.34 -6.67
CA HIS A 77 -8.23 7.15 -7.43
C HIS A 77 -9.43 7.43 -8.36
N GLY A 78 -9.82 6.46 -9.18
CA GLY A 78 -11.06 6.52 -9.98
C GLY A 78 -11.06 7.48 -11.17
N VAL A 79 -9.88 7.88 -11.67
CA VAL A 79 -9.77 8.76 -12.84
C VAL A 79 -10.14 8.02 -14.14
N SER A 80 -10.79 8.69 -15.10
CA SER A 80 -11.29 8.05 -16.33
C SER A 80 -10.20 7.42 -17.20
N HIS A 81 -8.96 7.90 -17.10
CA HIS A 81 -7.80 7.39 -17.83
C HIS A 81 -6.65 7.15 -16.85
N PRO A 82 -6.67 6.01 -16.12
CA PRO A 82 -5.70 5.73 -15.09
C PRO A 82 -4.32 5.47 -15.71
N ARG A 83 -3.31 6.14 -15.16
CA ARG A 83 -1.91 5.89 -15.43
C ARG A 83 -1.42 4.71 -14.59
N LYS A 84 -0.19 4.26 -14.87
CA LYS A 84 0.40 3.07 -14.25
C LYS A 84 0.39 3.12 -12.73
N GLU A 85 0.55 4.30 -12.14
CA GLU A 85 0.58 4.50 -10.68
C GLU A 85 -0.73 4.10 -10.00
N ALA A 86 -1.87 4.18 -10.69
CA ALA A 86 -3.18 3.83 -10.12
C ALA A 86 -3.37 2.31 -9.90
N TYR A 87 -2.57 1.47 -10.55
CA TYR A 87 -2.67 -0.01 -10.46
C TYR A 87 -1.33 -0.70 -10.21
N ASN A 88 -0.21 0.02 -10.19
CA ASN A 88 1.09 -0.49 -9.81
C ASN A 88 1.26 -0.44 -8.28
N ILE A 89 0.64 -1.42 -7.63
CA ILE A 89 0.53 -1.49 -6.17
C ILE A 89 1.62 -2.36 -5.52
N PRO A 90 2.04 -2.05 -4.28
CA PRO A 90 2.91 -2.93 -3.52
C PRO A 90 2.15 -4.17 -3.06
N LEU A 91 2.80 -5.32 -3.16
CA LEU A 91 2.40 -6.58 -2.55
C LEU A 91 3.65 -7.23 -1.97
N PHE A 92 3.57 -7.67 -0.72
CA PHE A 92 4.62 -8.48 -0.15
C PHE A 92 4.07 -9.48 0.86
N ILE A 93 4.87 -10.50 1.10
CA ILE A 93 4.66 -11.46 2.16
C ILE A 93 5.87 -11.45 3.08
N TRP A 94 5.61 -11.32 4.38
CA TRP A 94 6.60 -11.51 5.43
C TRP A 94 6.35 -12.85 6.10
N TYR A 95 7.40 -13.64 6.26
CA TYR A 95 7.36 -14.88 7.03
C TYR A 95 8.20 -14.71 8.29
N ASN A 96 7.66 -15.12 9.43
CA ASN A 96 8.44 -15.18 10.66
C ASN A 96 9.52 -16.28 10.58
N ASP A 97 10.66 -16.07 11.25
CA ASP A 97 11.76 -17.05 11.25
C ASP A 97 11.42 -18.39 11.88
N ASN A 98 10.40 -18.44 12.73
CA ASN A 98 9.87 -19.68 13.31
C ASN A 98 9.05 -20.51 12.30
N VAL A 99 8.70 -19.98 11.12
CA VAL A 99 8.05 -20.73 10.04
C VAL A 99 9.09 -21.58 9.32
N ASN A 100 8.85 -22.88 9.18
CA ASN A 100 9.76 -23.76 8.44
C ASN A 100 9.98 -23.25 7.01
N PRO A 101 11.23 -23.09 6.54
CA PRO A 101 11.54 -22.59 5.19
C PRO A 101 10.80 -23.32 4.05
N ARG A 102 10.48 -24.61 4.22
CA ARG A 102 9.70 -25.39 3.24
C ARG A 102 8.31 -24.80 2.95
N TYR A 103 7.74 -24.03 3.88
CA TYR A 103 6.44 -23.38 3.72
C TYR A 103 6.54 -21.91 3.29
N ARG A 104 7.74 -21.34 3.20
CA ARG A 104 7.95 -19.93 2.83
C ARG A 104 7.95 -19.79 1.31
N HIS A 105 6.77 -19.83 0.70
CA HIS A 105 6.62 -19.70 -0.74
C HIS A 105 6.43 -18.24 -1.15
N THR A 106 7.18 -17.81 -2.16
CA THR A 106 6.99 -16.55 -2.89
C THR A 106 6.97 -16.88 -4.39
N GLY A 107 6.21 -16.13 -5.19
CA GLY A 107 6.15 -16.38 -6.64
C GLY A 107 4.98 -15.70 -7.32
N VAL A 108 4.95 -15.81 -8.66
CA VAL A 108 3.80 -15.45 -9.49
C VAL A 108 2.93 -16.69 -9.60
N LEU A 109 1.72 -16.63 -9.03
CA LEU A 109 0.68 -17.61 -9.35
C LEU A 109 0.28 -17.36 -10.81
N GLN A 110 0.83 -18.14 -11.74
CA GLN A 110 0.41 -18.20 -13.13
C GLN A 110 -0.97 -18.89 -13.20
N ILE A 111 -1.98 -18.33 -12.54
CA ILE A 111 -3.36 -18.75 -12.74
C ILE A 111 -3.77 -18.13 -14.08
N ILE A 112 -3.71 -18.93 -15.13
CA ILE A 112 -4.46 -18.66 -16.36
C ILE A 112 -5.93 -18.72 -15.95
N ILE A 113 -6.49 -17.60 -15.50
CA ILE A 113 -7.94 -17.44 -15.42
C ILE A 113 -8.40 -17.33 -16.87
N THR A 114 -8.69 -18.48 -17.48
CA THR A 114 -9.56 -18.51 -18.64
C THR A 114 -10.95 -18.11 -18.14
N LEU A 115 -11.25 -16.82 -18.23
CA LEU A 115 -12.63 -16.33 -18.22
C LEU A 115 -13.29 -16.89 -19.49
N SER A 116 -13.77 -18.13 -19.39
CA SER A 116 -14.82 -18.62 -20.28
C SER A 116 -16.08 -17.87 -19.88
N VAL A 117 -16.30 -16.71 -20.51
CA VAL A 117 -17.61 -16.10 -20.55
C VAL A 117 -18.48 -17.05 -21.36
N ILE A 118 -19.27 -17.87 -20.67
CA ILE A 118 -20.40 -18.55 -21.29
C ILE A 118 -21.51 -17.51 -21.34
N GLY A 119 -21.76 -16.98 -22.53
CA GLY A 119 -22.90 -16.16 -22.89
C GLY A 119 -23.38 -16.60 -24.26
#